data_AF-A0A7V5Y553-F1
#
_entry.id   AF-A0A7V5Y553-F1
#
_cell.length_a   1.000
_cell.length_b   1.000
_cell.length_c   1.000
_cell.angle_alpha   90.00
_cell.angle_beta   90.00
_cell.angle_gamma   90.00
#
_symmetry.space_group_name_H-M   'P 1'
#
loop_
_entity.id
_entity.type
_entity.pdbx_description
1 polymer ?
#
loop_
_entity_poly.entity_id
_entity_poly.type
_entity_poly.pdbx_seq_one_letter_code
_entity_poly.pdbx_strand_id
1 'polypeptide(L)'
;MRAVLGILATIGWVSALLTDESVLRLRIEAEVSVRAERFRLGDIATIEGGAPAQRERLAQIELGASPLPGQNRRFTRQQLLTRLRQHSIDPRTVQIEMPDTVCITRTAQSLSMDALVQFAWEQLKRILGDSAAQWQLERGKTPEALALPEGELTFRLMSEPRVGVDTAIVEVQVLVDGQPRGQHTLRFHALPRMRTPLIRSGETVQVQVRVEGVLLEATGVARASGAADEVIPVYIPTTQKTVRARVIDKGRVEVLL
;
A
#
# COMPACT_ATOMS: atom_id res chain seq x y z
N MET A 1 16.53 46.44 -85.66
CA MET A 1 15.61 45.73 -84.74
C MET A 1 16.40 44.74 -83.90
N ARG A 2 16.40 44.92 -82.56
CA ARG A 2 16.30 43.92 -81.46
C ARG A 2 17.36 42.79 -81.41
N ALA A 3 18.03 42.41 -80.31
CA ALA A 3 17.99 42.69 -78.86
C ALA A 3 19.33 42.16 -78.28
N VAL A 4 20.13 42.89 -77.48
CA VAL A 4 20.09 43.20 -76.02
C VAL A 4 20.21 41.99 -75.06
N LEU A 5 21.27 42.11 -74.24
CA LEU A 5 21.74 41.35 -73.07
C LEU A 5 20.68 40.88 -72.06
N GLY A 6 21.05 39.85 -71.28
CA GLY A 6 20.58 39.71 -69.90
C GLY A 6 20.91 38.38 -69.24
N ILE A 7 22.18 38.19 -68.82
CA ILE A 7 22.54 37.16 -67.83
C ILE A 7 22.07 37.67 -66.46
N LEU A 8 21.17 36.93 -65.81
CA LEU A 8 20.77 37.16 -64.42
C LEU A 8 21.10 35.91 -63.61
N ALA A 9 22.28 35.96 -62.98
CA ALA A 9 22.66 35.07 -61.90
C ALA A 9 21.84 35.44 -60.66
N THR A 10 20.98 34.54 -60.21
CA THR A 10 20.37 34.62 -58.87
C THR A 10 21.18 33.73 -57.95
N ILE A 11 22.23 34.31 -57.36
CA ILE A 11 22.90 33.76 -56.19
C ILE A 11 21.94 33.96 -55.02
N GLY A 12 21.09 32.98 -54.76
CA GLY A 12 20.31 32.91 -53.54
C GLY A 12 21.23 32.63 -52.36
N TRP A 13 21.49 33.65 -51.53
CA TRP A 13 22.09 33.48 -50.20
C TRP A 13 21.08 32.74 -49.31
N VAL A 14 21.14 31.41 -49.33
CA VAL A 14 20.56 30.59 -48.28
C VAL A 14 21.54 30.66 -47.11
N SER A 15 21.22 31.52 -46.14
CA SER A 15 21.79 31.45 -44.79
C SER A 15 21.34 30.14 -44.17
N ALA A 16 22.05 29.05 -44.48
CA ALA A 16 22.03 27.87 -43.66
C ALA A 16 22.60 28.29 -42.29
N LEU A 17 21.73 28.41 -41.29
CA LEU A 17 22.13 28.29 -39.90
C LEU A 17 22.77 26.90 -39.79
N LEU A 18 24.08 26.86 -39.97
CA LEU A 18 24.92 25.69 -39.68
C LEU A 18 24.88 25.52 -38.17
N THR A 19 23.82 24.90 -37.64
CA THR A 19 23.93 24.20 -36.38
C THR A 19 25.01 23.15 -36.60
N ASP A 20 26.17 23.35 -35.98
CA ASP A 20 27.30 22.43 -36.04
C ASP A 20 26.86 21.10 -35.42
N GLU A 21 26.32 20.22 -36.26
CA GLU A 21 25.73 18.93 -35.89
C GLU A 21 26.79 18.00 -35.28
N SER A 22 28.07 18.34 -35.39
CA SER A 22 29.19 17.62 -34.82
C SER A 22 29.37 17.85 -33.32
N VAL A 23 28.90 18.97 -32.77
CA VAL A 23 29.10 19.33 -31.37
C VAL A 23 28.00 18.72 -30.50
N LEU A 24 28.43 17.95 -29.51
CA LEU A 24 27.54 17.29 -28.56
C LEU A 24 27.01 18.32 -27.55
N ARG A 25 25.68 18.51 -27.55
CA ARG A 25 24.98 19.44 -26.65
C ARG A 25 24.15 18.66 -25.64
N LEU A 26 24.24 19.09 -24.39
CA LEU A 26 23.55 18.49 -23.27
C LEU A 26 22.79 19.58 -22.53
N ARG A 27 21.47 19.43 -22.45
CA ARG A 27 20.59 20.37 -21.76
C ARG A 27 19.85 19.68 -20.62
N ILE A 28 19.91 20.27 -19.43
CA ILE A 28 19.15 19.82 -18.24
C ILE A 28 18.36 21.00 -17.71
N GLU A 29 17.05 20.84 -17.60
CA GLU A 29 16.15 21.84 -17.04
C GLU A 29 16.31 21.99 -15.52
N ALA A 30 15.87 23.12 -14.97
CA ALA A 30 15.99 23.38 -13.53
C ALA A 30 15.17 22.41 -12.66
N GLU A 31 14.07 21.88 -13.20
CA GLU A 31 13.22 20.90 -12.55
C GLU A 31 12.97 19.71 -13.49
N VAL A 32 13.23 18.51 -12.99
CA VAL A 32 13.09 17.27 -13.78
C VAL A 32 12.45 16.18 -12.92
N SER A 33 11.74 15.26 -13.57
CA SER A 33 11.08 14.13 -12.92
C SER A 33 11.67 12.80 -13.37
N VAL A 34 11.87 11.89 -12.41
CA VAL A 34 12.40 10.54 -12.66
C VAL A 34 11.47 9.49 -12.05
N ARG A 35 11.44 8.30 -12.64
CA ARG A 35 10.61 7.17 -12.17
C ARG A 35 11.40 6.12 -11.41
N ALA A 36 12.54 5.74 -11.99
CA ALA A 36 13.38 4.65 -11.51
C ALA A 36 14.06 4.98 -10.17
N GLU A 37 14.50 3.94 -9.48
CA GLU A 37 15.23 4.05 -8.21
C GLU A 37 16.62 4.66 -8.37
N ARG A 38 17.22 4.49 -9.55
CA ARG A 38 18.43 5.19 -10.00
C ARG A 38 18.13 5.80 -11.35
N PHE A 39 18.60 7.02 -11.58
CA PHE A 39 18.36 7.71 -12.84
C PHE A 39 19.66 7.87 -13.62
N ARG A 40 19.49 7.88 -14.93
CA ARG A 40 20.53 8.05 -15.94
C ARG A 40 20.47 9.46 -16.51
N LEU A 41 21.49 9.83 -17.27
CA LEU A 41 21.56 11.13 -17.92
C LEU A 41 20.42 11.32 -18.92
N GLY A 42 20.07 10.28 -19.68
CA GLY A 42 18.94 10.31 -20.61
C GLY A 42 17.57 10.50 -19.94
N ASP A 43 17.45 10.22 -18.64
CA ASP A 43 16.19 10.42 -17.90
C ASP A 43 15.92 11.90 -17.60
N ILE A 44 16.96 12.74 -17.59
CA ILE A 44 16.87 14.14 -17.14
C ILE A 44 17.42 15.15 -18.16
N ALA A 45 18.06 14.69 -19.23
CA ALA A 45 18.75 15.55 -20.18
C ALA A 45 18.27 15.32 -21.61
N THR A 46 18.15 16.41 -22.36
CA THR A 46 18.08 16.36 -23.83
C THR A 46 19.51 16.35 -24.38
N ILE A 47 19.82 15.36 -25.22
CA ILE A 47 21.16 15.16 -25.78
C ILE A 47 21.08 15.25 -27.31
N GLU A 48 21.74 16.25 -27.88
CA GLU A 48 21.71 16.57 -29.30
C GLU A 48 23.10 16.68 -29.91
N GLY A 49 23.16 16.64 -31.25
CA GLY A 49 24.42 16.68 -32.00
C GLY A 49 25.28 15.43 -31.80
N GLY A 50 26.47 15.44 -32.37
CA GLY A 50 27.40 14.32 -32.38
C GLY A 50 26.85 13.06 -33.06
N ALA A 51 27.63 11.98 -32.99
CA ALA A 51 27.23 10.69 -33.54
C ALA A 51 26.13 10.04 -32.67
N PRO A 52 25.15 9.31 -33.25
CA PRO A 52 24.12 8.60 -32.49
C PRO A 52 24.67 7.70 -31.39
N ALA A 53 25.78 7.00 -31.66
CA ALA A 53 26.45 6.14 -30.67
C ALA A 53 26.99 6.91 -29.46
N GLN A 54 27.43 8.16 -29.63
CA GLN A 54 27.89 9.00 -28.53
C GLN A 54 26.71 9.45 -27.66
N ARG A 55 25.59 9.84 -28.29
CA ARG A 55 24.36 10.20 -27.59
C ARG A 55 23.81 9.05 -26.76
N GLU A 56 23.74 7.85 -27.35
CA GLU A 56 23.31 6.65 -26.65
C GLU A 56 24.23 6.35 -25.46
N ARG A 57 25.55 6.40 -25.67
CA ARG A 57 26.52 6.19 -24.58
C ARG A 57 26.34 7.18 -23.43
N LEU A 58 26.10 8.46 -23.73
CA LEU A 58 25.81 9.47 -22.71
C LEU A 58 24.50 9.18 -21.99
N ALA A 59 23.43 8.88 -22.73
CA ALA A 59 22.11 8.63 -22.18
C ALA A 59 22.11 7.52 -21.13
N GLN A 60 22.97 6.50 -21.31
CA GLN A 60 23.09 5.36 -20.40
C GLN A 60 23.92 5.62 -19.13
N ILE A 61 24.55 6.79 -18.98
CA ILE A 61 25.37 7.11 -17.80
C ILE A 61 24.46 7.23 -16.58
N GLU A 62 24.75 6.41 -15.56
CA GLU A 62 24.04 6.48 -14.30
C GLU A 62 24.55 7.65 -13.45
N LEU A 63 23.63 8.52 -13.02
CA LEU A 63 23.97 9.70 -12.23
C LEU A 63 23.82 9.48 -10.73
N GLY A 64 22.98 8.51 -10.32
CA GLY A 64 22.89 7.99 -8.96
C GLY A 64 21.46 7.62 -8.54
N ALA A 65 21.28 7.42 -7.24
CA ALA A 65 19.97 7.12 -6.65
C ALA A 65 18.99 8.30 -6.78
N SER A 66 17.76 8.02 -7.14
CA SER A 66 16.64 8.97 -7.13
C SER A 66 16.21 9.28 -5.70
N PRO A 67 15.46 10.37 -5.46
CA PRO A 67 14.76 10.58 -4.19
C PRO A 67 13.82 9.43 -3.81
N LEU A 68 13.28 9.46 -2.59
CA LEU A 68 12.12 8.62 -2.27
C LEU A 68 10.91 9.03 -3.14
N PRO A 69 9.98 8.11 -3.45
CA PRO A 69 8.79 8.44 -4.24
C PRO A 69 8.04 9.65 -3.66
N GLY A 70 7.70 10.61 -4.52
CA GLY A 70 7.02 11.86 -4.15
C GLY A 70 7.92 12.91 -3.51
N GLN A 71 9.19 12.59 -3.27
CA GLN A 71 10.18 13.54 -2.73
C GLN A 71 11.08 14.09 -3.84
N ASN A 72 11.82 15.14 -3.49
CA ASN A 72 12.80 15.75 -4.34
C ASN A 72 14.20 15.75 -3.72
N ARG A 73 15.21 15.96 -4.56
CA ARG A 73 16.59 16.19 -4.15
C ARG A 73 17.26 17.18 -5.07
N ARG A 74 18.29 17.86 -4.56
CA ARG A 74 19.16 18.70 -5.36
C ARG A 74 20.25 17.88 -6.03
N PHE A 75 20.48 18.15 -7.32
CA PHE A 75 21.57 17.62 -8.11
C PHE A 75 22.39 18.78 -8.69
N THR A 76 23.70 18.80 -8.49
CA THR A 76 24.53 19.95 -8.85
C THR A 76 25.31 19.72 -10.14
N ARG A 77 25.70 20.81 -10.79
CA ARG A 77 26.58 20.78 -11.95
C ARG A 77 27.88 20.02 -11.67
N GLN A 78 28.48 20.19 -10.49
CA GLN A 78 29.70 19.47 -10.09
C GLN A 78 29.48 17.94 -10.01
N GLN A 79 28.30 17.49 -9.57
CA GLN A 79 27.96 16.07 -9.55
C GLN A 79 27.87 15.51 -10.97
N LEU A 80 27.26 16.24 -11.92
CA LEU A 80 27.26 15.86 -13.33
C LEU A 80 28.69 15.71 -13.88
N LEU A 81 29.53 16.74 -13.69
CA LEU A 81 30.92 16.73 -14.18
C LEU A 81 31.71 15.54 -13.61
N THR A 82 31.49 15.23 -12.33
CA THR A 82 32.12 14.08 -11.67
C THR A 82 31.69 12.77 -12.32
N ARG A 83 30.40 12.59 -12.59
CA ARG A 83 29.86 11.39 -13.25
C ARG A 83 30.37 11.24 -14.68
N LEU A 84 30.39 12.30 -15.47
CA LEU A 84 30.94 12.27 -16.84
C LEU A 84 32.40 11.78 -16.84
N ARG A 85 33.24 12.33 -15.96
CA ARG A 85 34.65 11.91 -15.85
C ARG A 85 34.79 10.46 -15.38
N GLN A 86 33.96 10.00 -14.45
CA GLN A 86 33.95 8.60 -13.99
C GLN A 86 33.63 7.62 -15.13
N HIS A 87 32.89 8.06 -16.14
CA HIS A 87 32.58 7.30 -17.35
C HIS A 87 33.53 7.60 -18.53
N SER A 88 34.69 8.21 -18.24
CA SER A 88 35.73 8.57 -19.20
C SER A 88 35.27 9.54 -20.30
N ILE A 89 34.33 10.43 -19.97
CA ILE A 89 33.89 11.53 -20.83
C ILE A 89 34.51 12.82 -20.31
N ASP A 90 35.26 13.50 -21.17
CA ASP A 90 35.79 14.83 -20.86
C ASP A 90 34.63 15.85 -20.95
N PRO A 91 34.25 16.52 -19.85
CA PRO A 91 33.16 17.50 -19.91
C PRO A 91 33.43 18.69 -20.83
N ARG A 92 34.70 18.92 -21.23
CA ARG A 92 35.06 19.99 -22.17
C ARG A 92 34.66 19.68 -23.61
N THR A 93 34.40 18.42 -23.94
CA THR A 93 33.97 18.00 -25.28
C THR A 93 32.44 18.04 -25.44
N VAL A 94 31.72 18.52 -24.42
CA VAL A 94 30.26 18.58 -24.39
C VAL A 94 29.84 19.99 -24.00
N GLN A 95 28.96 20.62 -24.78
CA GLN A 95 28.34 21.87 -24.38
C GLN A 95 27.22 21.57 -23.38
N ILE A 96 27.44 21.92 -22.11
CA ILE A 96 26.51 21.63 -21.01
C ILE A 96 25.72 22.89 -20.65
N GLU A 97 24.42 22.90 -20.97
CA GLU A 97 23.44 23.90 -20.59
C GLU A 97 22.61 23.37 -19.40
N MET A 98 22.90 23.86 -18.20
CA MET A 98 22.12 23.56 -17.00
C MET A 98 22.36 24.65 -15.94
N PRO A 99 21.40 24.89 -15.02
CA PRO A 99 21.67 25.69 -13.84
C PRO A 99 22.70 24.99 -12.93
N ASP A 100 23.31 25.75 -12.01
CA ASP A 100 24.27 25.20 -11.05
C ASP A 100 23.67 24.10 -10.17
N THR A 101 22.35 24.14 -9.97
CA THR A 101 21.56 23.16 -9.24
C THR A 101 20.24 22.87 -9.94
N VAL A 102 19.91 21.59 -10.03
CA VAL A 102 18.67 21.03 -10.59
C VAL A 102 17.89 20.34 -9.47
N CYS A 103 16.58 20.56 -9.42
CA CYS A 103 15.65 19.84 -8.56
C CYS A 103 15.17 18.58 -9.27
N ILE A 104 15.51 17.41 -8.72
CA ILE A 104 15.06 16.12 -9.22
C ILE A 104 13.94 15.65 -8.32
N THR A 105 12.75 15.44 -8.88
CA THR A 105 11.59 14.88 -8.18
C THR A 105 11.35 13.45 -8.64
N ARG A 106 11.09 12.53 -7.71
CA ARG A 106 10.69 11.18 -8.08
C ARG A 106 9.17 11.10 -8.17
N THR A 107 8.64 10.67 -9.31
CA THR A 107 7.20 10.48 -9.45
C THR A 107 6.69 9.40 -8.51
N ALA A 108 5.43 9.49 -8.12
CA ALA A 108 4.80 8.57 -7.20
C ALA A 108 3.31 8.43 -7.45
N GLN A 109 2.80 7.24 -7.13
CA GLN A 109 1.39 6.99 -6.93
C GLN A 109 1.06 6.92 -5.44
N SER A 110 -0.19 7.16 -5.11
CA SER A 110 -0.68 7.16 -3.74
C SER A 110 -1.42 5.86 -3.43
N LEU A 111 -0.99 5.12 -2.41
CA LEU A 111 -1.77 4.02 -1.83
C LEU A 111 -2.65 4.57 -0.71
N SER A 112 -3.98 4.49 -0.89
CA SER A 112 -4.93 4.78 0.17
C SER A 112 -4.97 3.64 1.20
N MET A 113 -5.14 3.99 2.47
CA MET A 113 -5.29 2.99 3.53
C MET A 113 -6.52 2.10 3.31
N ASP A 114 -7.58 2.63 2.69
CA ASP A 114 -8.83 1.89 2.44
C ASP A 114 -8.61 0.62 1.60
N ALA A 115 -7.71 0.66 0.61
CA ALA A 115 -7.41 -0.51 -0.22
C ALA A 115 -6.76 -1.64 0.59
N LEU A 116 -5.83 -1.28 1.49
CA LEU A 116 -5.20 -2.22 2.42
C LEU A 116 -6.21 -2.82 3.40
N VAL A 117 -7.08 -1.96 3.96
CA VAL A 117 -8.12 -2.38 4.90
C VAL A 117 -9.09 -3.33 4.23
N GLN A 118 -9.55 -3.01 3.01
CA GLN A 118 -10.44 -3.86 2.24
C GLN A 118 -9.83 -5.24 1.98
N PHE A 119 -8.59 -5.28 1.48
CA PHE A 119 -7.88 -6.54 1.26
C PHE A 119 -7.77 -7.35 2.55
N ALA A 120 -7.31 -6.74 3.65
CA ALA A 120 -7.15 -7.41 4.93
C ALA A 120 -8.49 -7.94 5.50
N TRP A 121 -9.55 -7.16 5.33
CA TRP A 121 -10.91 -7.52 5.75
C TRP A 121 -11.44 -8.74 5.00
N GLU A 122 -11.17 -8.83 3.70
CA GLU A 122 -11.51 -10.01 2.90
C GLU A 122 -10.76 -11.27 3.36
N GLN A 123 -9.48 -11.13 3.76
CA GLN A 123 -8.73 -12.26 4.34
C GLN A 123 -9.35 -12.70 5.66
N LEU A 124 -9.71 -11.74 6.53
CA LEU A 124 -10.28 -12.01 7.84
C LEU A 124 -11.69 -12.65 7.73
N LYS A 125 -12.52 -12.19 6.79
CA LYS A 125 -13.85 -12.74 6.50
C LYS A 125 -13.82 -14.23 6.14
N ARG A 126 -12.79 -14.69 5.42
CA ARG A 126 -12.67 -16.11 5.06
C ARG A 126 -12.44 -17.02 6.27
N ILE A 127 -11.91 -16.48 7.36
CA ILE A 127 -11.66 -17.22 8.61
C ILE A 127 -12.85 -17.09 9.57
N LEU A 128 -13.38 -15.87 9.73
CA LEU A 128 -14.44 -15.58 10.69
C LEU A 128 -15.86 -15.91 10.20
N GLY A 129 -16.06 -16.04 8.89
CA GLY A 129 -17.39 -16.13 8.28
C GLY A 129 -18.28 -14.95 8.69
N ASP A 130 -19.52 -15.24 9.06
CA ASP A 130 -20.52 -14.23 9.47
C ASP A 130 -20.11 -13.47 10.74
N SER A 131 -19.29 -14.08 11.59
CA SER A 131 -18.80 -13.41 12.81
C SER A 131 -17.93 -12.19 12.50
N ALA A 132 -17.39 -12.07 11.27
CA ALA A 132 -16.62 -10.90 10.84
C ALA A 132 -17.41 -9.59 10.99
N ALA A 133 -18.75 -9.61 10.90
CA ALA A 133 -19.57 -8.41 11.10
C ALA A 133 -19.42 -7.78 12.49
N GLN A 134 -18.92 -8.54 13.47
CA GLN A 134 -18.68 -8.08 14.84
C GLN A 134 -17.28 -7.51 15.04
N TRP A 135 -16.46 -7.38 13.99
CA TRP A 135 -15.08 -6.93 14.10
C TRP A 135 -14.94 -5.52 13.51
N GLN A 136 -13.96 -4.76 13.99
CA GLN A 136 -13.61 -3.48 13.38
C GLN A 136 -12.10 -3.26 13.42
N LEU A 137 -11.60 -2.44 12.49
CA LEU A 137 -10.20 -2.05 12.46
C LEU A 137 -9.88 -1.14 13.65
N GLU A 138 -8.79 -1.42 14.34
CA GLU A 138 -8.18 -0.51 15.30
C GLU A 138 -7.57 0.67 14.53
N ARG A 139 -8.19 1.85 14.61
CA ARG A 139 -7.70 3.05 13.93
C ARG A 139 -6.52 3.64 14.73
N GLY A 140 -5.33 3.69 14.11
CA GLY A 140 -4.12 4.28 14.68
C GLY A 140 -3.66 5.56 13.96
N LYS A 141 -2.47 6.07 14.34
CA LYS A 141 -1.79 7.23 13.71
C LYS A 141 -1.13 6.91 12.36
N THR A 142 -1.69 6.00 11.58
CA THR A 142 -1.10 5.64 10.29
C THR A 142 -1.42 6.75 9.27
N PRO A 143 -0.47 7.17 8.41
CA PRO A 143 -0.73 8.15 7.37
C PRO A 143 -1.91 7.72 6.48
N GLU A 144 -2.76 8.67 6.08
CA GLU A 144 -3.92 8.41 5.22
C GLU A 144 -3.52 7.86 3.84
N ALA A 145 -2.33 8.23 3.38
CA ALA A 145 -1.77 7.84 2.10
C ALA A 145 -0.26 7.57 2.19
N LEU A 146 0.20 6.56 1.45
CA LEU A 146 1.62 6.26 1.27
C LEU A 146 2.05 6.54 -0.17
N ALA A 147 3.13 7.31 -0.35
CA ALA A 147 3.74 7.52 -1.65
C ALA A 147 4.58 6.30 -2.07
N LEU A 148 4.24 5.70 -3.21
CA LEU A 148 4.89 4.52 -3.78
C LEU A 148 5.38 4.82 -5.20
N PRO A 149 6.37 4.07 -5.72
CA PRO A 149 6.71 4.14 -7.14
C PRO A 149 5.48 3.82 -8.00
N GLU A 150 5.39 4.44 -9.18
CA GLU A 150 4.41 4.05 -10.20
C GLU A 150 4.61 2.59 -10.62
N GLY A 151 3.50 1.88 -10.89
CA GLY A 151 3.50 0.48 -11.30
C GLY A 151 2.25 -0.25 -10.83
N GLU A 152 2.09 -1.51 -11.23
CA GLU A 152 0.95 -2.34 -10.85
C GLU A 152 0.96 -2.63 -9.34
N LEU A 153 -0.08 -2.19 -8.64
CA LEU A 153 -0.24 -2.41 -7.20
C LEU A 153 -0.92 -3.74 -6.91
N THR A 154 -0.26 -4.58 -6.11
CA THR A 154 -0.83 -5.83 -5.61
C THR A 154 -0.57 -6.01 -4.11
N PHE A 155 -1.38 -6.84 -3.47
CA PHE A 155 -1.29 -7.13 -2.04
C PHE A 155 -1.11 -8.63 -1.79
N ARG A 156 -0.33 -8.97 -0.77
CA ARG A 156 -0.12 -10.36 -0.35
C ARG A 156 -0.12 -10.46 1.17
N LEU A 157 -0.59 -11.59 1.69
CA LEU A 157 -0.41 -11.95 3.10
C LEU A 157 1.05 -12.33 3.37
N MET A 158 1.65 -11.74 4.41
CA MET A 158 2.96 -12.16 4.91
C MET A 158 2.87 -13.48 5.70
N SER A 159 1.77 -13.63 6.44
CA SER A 159 1.45 -14.82 7.22
C SER A 159 -0.05 -15.07 7.22
N GLU A 160 -0.46 -16.26 7.64
CA GLU A 160 -1.87 -16.50 7.95
C GLU A 160 -2.36 -15.47 9.01
N PRO A 161 -3.59 -14.93 8.86
CA PRO A 161 -4.16 -14.05 9.86
C PRO A 161 -4.22 -14.72 11.23
N ARG A 162 -3.69 -14.04 12.24
CA ARG A 162 -3.75 -14.51 13.62
C ARG A 162 -5.04 -14.03 14.25
N VAL A 163 -5.97 -14.94 14.52
CA VAL A 163 -7.30 -14.62 15.08
C VAL A 163 -7.42 -15.19 16.48
N GLY A 164 -7.62 -14.31 17.47
CA GLY A 164 -7.96 -14.64 18.85
C GLY A 164 -9.45 -14.43 19.13
N VAL A 165 -9.82 -14.44 20.41
CA VAL A 165 -11.22 -14.24 20.85
C VAL A 165 -11.72 -12.85 20.50
N ASP A 166 -10.95 -11.82 20.84
CA ASP A 166 -11.35 -10.41 20.69
C ASP A 166 -10.38 -9.59 19.82
N THR A 167 -9.28 -10.19 19.35
CA THR A 167 -8.25 -9.49 18.57
C THR A 167 -7.81 -10.32 17.38
N ALA A 168 -7.56 -9.68 16.24
CA ALA A 168 -7.06 -10.31 15.04
C ALA A 168 -5.99 -9.42 14.40
N ILE A 169 -4.95 -10.06 13.86
CA ILE A 169 -3.83 -9.38 13.23
C ILE A 169 -3.66 -9.91 11.81
N VAL A 170 -3.69 -9.00 10.84
CA VAL A 170 -3.43 -9.28 9.43
C VAL A 170 -2.17 -8.51 9.00
N GLU A 171 -1.18 -9.24 8.50
CA GLU A 171 0.08 -8.66 8.00
C GLU A 171 0.05 -8.67 6.47
N VAL A 172 0.01 -7.48 5.87
CA VAL A 172 -0.11 -7.28 4.43
C VAL A 172 1.19 -6.69 3.88
N GLN A 173 1.72 -7.32 2.83
CA GLN A 173 2.81 -6.79 2.02
C GLN A 173 2.23 -6.07 0.80
N VAL A 174 2.75 -4.87 0.54
CA VAL A 174 2.46 -4.07 -0.65
C VAL A 174 3.52 -4.35 -1.69
N LEU A 175 3.10 -4.69 -2.89
CA LEU A 175 3.98 -4.91 -4.03
C LEU A 175 3.67 -3.91 -5.14
N VAL A 176 4.72 -3.42 -5.80
CA VAL A 176 4.64 -2.64 -7.04
C VAL A 176 5.42 -3.40 -8.10
N ASP A 177 4.76 -3.76 -9.21
CA ASP A 177 5.32 -4.61 -10.27
C ASP A 177 5.92 -5.93 -9.70
N GLY A 178 5.23 -6.52 -8.72
CA GLY A 178 5.65 -7.74 -8.04
C GLY A 178 6.84 -7.59 -7.07
N GLN A 179 7.39 -6.38 -6.89
CA GLN A 179 8.46 -6.11 -5.94
C GLN A 179 7.91 -5.55 -4.63
N PRO A 180 8.37 -6.04 -3.46
CA PRO A 180 7.89 -5.55 -2.18
C PRO A 180 8.31 -4.09 -1.93
N ARG A 181 7.35 -3.23 -1.61
CA ARG A 181 7.56 -1.79 -1.36
C ARG A 181 7.10 -1.32 0.02
N GLY A 182 6.39 -2.16 0.78
CA GLY A 182 5.97 -1.84 2.13
C GLY A 182 5.32 -3.02 2.85
N GLN A 183 5.23 -2.93 4.17
CA GLN A 183 4.52 -3.88 5.02
C GLN A 183 3.64 -3.11 6.00
N HIS A 184 2.40 -3.58 6.17
CA HIS A 184 1.43 -3.02 7.09
C HIS A 184 0.83 -4.11 7.96
N THR A 185 0.82 -3.86 9.27
CA THR A 185 0.13 -4.69 10.25
C THR A 185 -1.20 -4.04 10.59
N LEU A 186 -2.30 -4.67 10.18
CA LEU A 186 -3.65 -4.24 10.50
C LEU A 186 -4.15 -5.02 11.71
N ARG A 187 -4.54 -4.30 12.75
CA ARG A 187 -5.15 -4.87 13.95
C ARG A 187 -6.65 -4.66 13.90
N PHE A 188 -7.38 -5.72 14.18
CA PHE A 188 -8.82 -5.70 14.31
C PHE A 188 -9.17 -6.13 15.72
N HIS A 189 -10.26 -5.58 16.24
CA HIS A 189 -10.84 -6.02 17.49
C HIS A 189 -12.31 -6.38 17.29
N ALA A 190 -12.75 -7.40 18.02
CA ALA A 190 -14.16 -7.68 18.14
C ALA A 190 -14.80 -6.53 18.92
N LEU A 191 -15.90 -6.00 18.40
CA LEU A 191 -16.77 -5.13 19.15
C LEU A 191 -17.18 -5.85 20.43
N PRO A 192 -17.18 -5.17 21.59
CA PRO A 192 -17.73 -5.75 22.80
C PRO A 192 -19.15 -6.21 22.48
N ARG A 193 -19.38 -7.52 22.54
CA ARG A 193 -20.76 -8.00 22.62
C ARG A 193 -21.30 -7.33 23.88
N MET A 194 -22.25 -6.42 23.75
CA MET A 194 -23.04 -5.96 24.89
C MET A 194 -23.85 -7.17 25.36
N ARG A 195 -23.19 -8.07 26.10
CA ARG A 195 -23.80 -9.24 26.69
C ARG A 195 -24.60 -8.70 27.86
N THR A 196 -25.90 -8.51 27.67
CA THR A 196 -26.79 -8.27 28.80
C THR A 196 -26.96 -9.64 29.47
N PRO A 197 -26.38 -9.87 30.67
CA PRO A 197 -26.57 -11.13 31.35
C PRO A 197 -28.06 -11.27 31.65
N LEU A 198 -28.68 -12.31 31.08
CA LEU A 198 -30.08 -12.65 31.36
C LEU A 198 -30.19 -13.39 32.69
N ILE A 199 -29.11 -14.03 33.11
CA ILE A 199 -28.99 -14.79 34.36
C ILE A 199 -27.67 -14.44 35.03
N ARG A 200 -27.70 -14.18 36.34
CA ARG A 200 -26.51 -13.96 37.17
C ARG A 200 -26.15 -15.20 37.98
N SER A 201 -24.88 -15.35 38.34
CA SER A 201 -24.46 -16.38 39.30
C SER A 201 -25.22 -16.22 40.63
N GLY A 202 -25.71 -17.33 41.19
CA GLY A 202 -26.54 -17.38 42.39
C GLY A 202 -28.04 -17.15 42.12
N GLU A 203 -28.43 -16.77 40.91
CA GLU A 203 -29.84 -16.57 40.54
C GLU A 203 -30.58 -17.90 40.47
N THR A 204 -31.83 -17.92 40.97
CA THR A 204 -32.73 -19.06 40.83
C THR A 204 -33.34 -19.07 39.43
N VAL A 205 -33.22 -20.20 38.73
CA VAL A 205 -33.63 -20.35 37.33
C VAL A 205 -34.58 -21.53 37.17
N GLN A 206 -35.50 -21.44 36.21
CA GLN A 206 -36.28 -22.58 35.73
C GLN A 206 -35.44 -23.37 34.72
N VAL A 207 -35.23 -24.64 35.02
CA VAL A 207 -34.48 -25.60 34.22
C VAL A 207 -35.48 -26.46 33.46
N GLN A 208 -35.47 -26.34 32.14
CA GLN A 208 -36.26 -27.15 31.22
C GLN A 208 -35.42 -28.31 30.69
N VAL A 209 -35.98 -29.51 30.71
CA VAL A 209 -35.37 -30.71 30.16
C VAL A 209 -36.36 -31.35 29.20
N ARG A 210 -35.98 -31.54 27.94
CA ARG A 210 -36.84 -32.17 26.94
C ARG A 210 -36.35 -33.58 26.64
N VAL A 211 -37.13 -34.59 27.03
CA VAL A 211 -36.84 -36.00 26.76
C VAL A 211 -38.05 -36.60 26.04
N GLU A 212 -37.85 -37.16 24.84
CA GLU A 212 -38.89 -37.90 24.10
C GLU A 212 -40.24 -37.15 23.95
N GLY A 213 -40.21 -35.83 23.78
CA GLY A 213 -41.42 -35.00 23.65
C GLY A 213 -42.08 -34.59 24.97
N VAL A 214 -41.53 -35.02 26.11
CA VAL A 214 -41.93 -34.59 27.45
C VAL A 214 -41.07 -33.40 27.89
N LEU A 215 -41.69 -32.32 28.33
CA LEU A 215 -41.03 -31.17 28.96
C LEU A 215 -41.07 -31.34 30.48
N LEU A 216 -39.90 -31.51 31.09
CA LEU A 216 -39.72 -31.52 32.53
C LEU A 216 -39.20 -30.16 32.99
N GLU A 217 -39.84 -29.59 34.01
CA GLU A 217 -39.40 -28.33 34.62
C GLU A 217 -38.90 -28.57 36.05
N ALA A 218 -37.74 -28.00 36.37
CA ALA A 218 -37.14 -28.04 37.70
C ALA A 218 -36.64 -26.65 38.09
N THR A 219 -36.44 -26.42 39.38
CA THR A 219 -35.77 -25.21 39.86
C THR A 219 -34.29 -25.51 40.10
N GLY A 220 -33.43 -24.61 39.63
CA GLY A 220 -31.99 -24.69 39.85
C GLY A 220 -31.40 -23.37 40.28
N VAL A 221 -30.14 -23.40 40.73
CA VAL A 221 -29.34 -22.21 41.06
C VAL A 221 -28.22 -22.10 40.06
N ALA A 222 -28.18 -20.99 39.33
CA ALA A 222 -27.11 -20.71 38.38
C ALA A 222 -25.76 -20.61 39.11
N ARG A 223 -24.74 -21.32 38.61
CA ARG A 223 -23.37 -21.28 39.16
C ARG A 223 -22.46 -20.34 38.36
N ALA A 224 -22.94 -19.78 37.26
CA ALA A 224 -22.28 -18.73 36.49
C ALA A 224 -23.32 -17.79 35.88
N SER A 225 -22.90 -16.56 35.55
CA SER A 225 -23.72 -15.63 34.76
C SER A 225 -23.70 -16.04 33.28
N GLY A 226 -24.79 -15.80 32.56
CA GLY A 226 -24.90 -16.09 31.13
C GLY A 226 -25.84 -15.14 30.39
N ALA A 227 -25.48 -14.80 29.16
CA ALA A 227 -26.36 -14.16 28.20
C ALA A 227 -27.15 -15.20 27.38
N ALA A 228 -28.08 -14.76 26.53
CA ALA A 228 -28.84 -15.65 25.65
C ALA A 228 -27.92 -16.60 24.87
N ASP A 229 -28.37 -17.85 24.72
CA ASP A 229 -27.68 -18.97 24.06
C ASP A 229 -26.36 -19.44 24.68
N GLU A 230 -25.86 -18.78 25.72
CA GLU A 230 -24.68 -19.24 26.46
C GLU A 230 -25.02 -20.43 27.34
N VAL A 231 -24.05 -21.34 27.54
CA VAL A 231 -24.23 -22.53 28.37
C VAL A 231 -23.62 -22.29 29.74
N ILE A 232 -24.45 -22.30 30.78
CA ILE A 232 -24.04 -22.11 32.16
C ILE A 232 -24.21 -23.39 33.00
N PRO A 233 -23.35 -23.63 34.00
CA PRO A 233 -23.58 -24.66 35.00
C PRO A 233 -24.73 -24.25 35.94
N VAL A 234 -25.68 -25.17 36.16
CA VAL A 234 -26.83 -24.96 37.04
C VAL A 234 -26.94 -26.12 38.03
N TYR A 235 -26.96 -25.81 39.32
CA TYR A 235 -27.12 -26.80 40.38
C TYR A 235 -28.61 -27.03 40.67
N ILE A 236 -29.06 -28.28 40.63
CA ILE A 236 -30.43 -28.68 40.91
C ILE A 236 -30.48 -29.27 42.34
N PRO A 237 -31.10 -28.58 43.32
CA PRO A 237 -31.11 -29.05 44.71
C PRO A 237 -31.80 -30.40 44.92
N THR A 238 -32.86 -30.69 44.15
CA THR A 238 -33.64 -31.93 44.27
C THR A 238 -32.85 -33.17 43.86
N THR A 239 -31.93 -33.03 42.91
CA THR A 239 -31.08 -34.13 42.42
C THR A 239 -29.65 -34.06 42.94
N GLN A 240 -29.29 -32.95 43.60
CA GLN A 240 -27.93 -32.62 44.04
C GLN A 240 -26.88 -32.63 42.91
N LYS A 241 -27.30 -32.49 41.65
CA LYS A 241 -26.43 -32.51 40.48
C LYS A 241 -26.27 -31.12 39.87
N THR A 242 -25.12 -30.88 39.25
CA THR A 242 -24.89 -29.72 38.38
C THR A 242 -25.03 -30.15 36.93
N VAL A 243 -25.92 -29.48 36.20
CA VAL A 243 -26.16 -29.72 34.76
C VAL A 243 -25.66 -28.54 33.94
N ARG A 244 -25.32 -28.79 32.68
CA ARG A 244 -25.02 -27.73 31.71
C ARG A 244 -26.32 -27.36 30.99
N ALA A 245 -26.71 -26.10 31.06
CA ALA A 245 -27.95 -25.63 30.47
C ALA A 245 -27.71 -24.36 29.66
N ARG A 246 -28.33 -24.28 28.48
CA ARG A 246 -28.33 -23.11 27.61
C ARG A 246 -29.32 -22.08 28.13
N VAL A 247 -28.92 -20.82 28.24
CA VAL A 247 -29.82 -19.72 28.60
C VAL A 247 -30.76 -19.43 27.44
N ILE A 248 -32.06 -19.63 27.66
CA ILE A 248 -33.09 -19.41 26.62
C ILE A 248 -33.82 -18.08 26.82
N ASP A 249 -33.93 -17.61 28.06
CA ASP A 249 -34.54 -16.33 28.42
C ASP A 249 -34.12 -15.91 29.83
N LYS A 250 -34.55 -14.73 30.29
CA LYS A 250 -34.36 -14.27 31.68
C LYS A 250 -34.93 -15.29 32.67
N GLY A 251 -34.06 -15.79 33.54
CA GLY A 251 -34.41 -16.79 34.55
C GLY A 251 -34.76 -18.19 34.00
N ARG A 252 -34.55 -18.48 32.70
CA ARG A 252 -34.90 -19.76 32.08
C ARG A 252 -33.72 -20.37 31.32
N VAL A 253 -33.52 -21.66 31.53
CA VAL A 253 -32.45 -22.44 30.88
C VAL A 253 -32.97 -23.78 30.37
N GLU A 254 -32.42 -24.28 29.28
CA GLU A 254 -32.71 -25.61 28.72
C GLU A 254 -31.48 -26.51 28.84
N VAL A 255 -31.63 -27.70 29.41
CA VAL A 255 -30.52 -28.66 29.58
C VAL A 255 -30.12 -29.22 28.23
N LEU A 256 -28.81 -29.25 27.99
CA LEU A 256 -28.22 -29.98 26.87
C LEU A 256 -28.04 -31.44 27.30
N LEU A 257 -28.85 -32.34 26.73
CA LEU A 257 -28.75 -33.78 26.91
C LEU A 257 -27.70 -34.40 25.99
#